data_AF-A0A7Y5M8Q4-F1
#
_entry.id   AF-A0A7Y5M8Q4-F1
#
_cell.length_a   1.000
_cell.length_b   1.000
_cell.length_c   1.000
_cell.angle_alpha   90.00
_cell.angle_beta   90.00
_cell.angle_gamma   90.00
#
_symmetry.space_group_name_H-M   'P 1'
#
loop_
_entity.id
_entity.type
_entity.pdbx_description
1 polymer ?
#
loop_
_entity_poly.entity_id
_entity_poly.type
_entity_poly.pdbx_seq_one_letter_code
_entity_poly.pdbx_strand_id
1 'polypeptide(L)' 'MLVGLALCGGLALAAPAPWYYWRSKVDGHRLCAQVSPGPGWERDGGPYEGPLCQPRRRVLIVPMR' A
#
# COMPACT_ATOMS: atom_id res chain seq x y z
N MET A 1 -37.89 19.32 -23.64
CA MET A 1 -36.74 18.45 -24.00
C MET A 1 -35.91 18.21 -22.75
N LEU A 2 -36.00 17.02 -22.16
CA LEU A 2 -35.16 16.61 -21.03
C LEU A 2 -34.21 15.54 -21.57
N VAL A 3 -33.04 15.98 -22.06
CA VAL A 3 -31.98 15.07 -22.51
C VAL A 3 -31.28 14.55 -21.26
N GLY A 4 -31.48 13.25 -20.99
CA GLY A 4 -30.91 12.55 -19.84
C GLY A 4 -29.38 12.56 -19.87
N LEU A 5 -28.79 13.03 -18.78
CA LEU A 5 -27.36 13.02 -18.53
C LEU A 5 -26.95 11.58 -18.20
N ALA A 6 -26.45 10.85 -19.19
CA ALA A 6 -25.93 9.49 -19.01
C ALA A 6 -24.60 9.55 -18.24
N LEU A 7 -24.63 9.13 -16.98
CA LEU A 7 -23.47 9.05 -16.10
C LEU A 7 -22.65 7.80 -16.45
N CYS A 8 -21.62 7.95 -17.29
CA CYS A 8 -20.62 6.92 -17.55
C CYS A 8 -19.65 6.81 -16.36
N GLY A 9 -20.09 6.17 -15.27
CA GLY A 9 -19.22 5.80 -14.15
C GLY A 9 -18.46 4.51 -14.48
N GLY A 10 -17.19 4.62 -14.89
CA GLY A 10 -16.32 3.47 -15.12
C GLY A 10 -16.06 2.68 -13.83
N LEU A 11 -16.10 1.35 -13.90
CA LEU A 11 -15.73 0.46 -12.80
C LEU A 11 -14.23 0.59 -12.52
N ALA A 12 -13.84 1.38 -11.52
CA ALA A 12 -12.47 1.44 -11.03
C ALA A 12 -12.19 0.22 -10.15
N LEU A 13 -11.42 -0.74 -10.67
CA LEU A 13 -10.89 -1.84 -9.88
C LEU A 13 -9.72 -1.30 -9.03
N ALA A 14 -9.98 -1.04 -7.75
CA ALA A 14 -8.94 -0.63 -6.81
C ALA A 14 -8.10 -1.86 -6.41
N ALA A 15 -6.89 -1.97 -6.95
CA ALA A 15 -5.91 -2.92 -6.44
C ALA A 15 -5.53 -2.54 -5.00
N PRO A 16 -5.14 -3.51 -4.14
CA PRO A 16 -4.64 -3.20 -2.81
C PRO A 16 -3.43 -2.26 -2.91
N ALA A 17 -3.49 -1.16 -2.15
CA ALA A 17 -2.47 -0.13 -2.23
C ALA A 17 -1.14 -0.65 -1.64
N PRO A 18 0.00 -0.43 -2.32
CA PRO A 18 1.30 -0.89 -1.84
C PRO A 18 1.76 -0.06 -0.64
N TRP A 19 2.43 -0.72 0.30
CA TRP A 19 3.04 -0.10 1.47
C TRP A 19 4.56 -0.05 1.34
N TYR A 20 5.18 0.99 1.89
CA TYR A 20 6.63 1.19 1.84
C TYR A 20 7.18 1.55 3.22
N TYR A 21 8.42 1.14 3.46
CA TYR A 21 9.17 1.70 4.56
C TYR A 21 9.73 3.06 4.15
N TRP A 22 9.55 4.03 5.04
CA TRP A 22 10.13 5.35 4.93
C TRP A 22 11.11 5.54 6.07
N ARG A 23 12.29 6.05 5.75
CA ARG A 23 13.30 6.46 6.72
C ARG A 23 13.41 7.97 6.74
N SER A 24 13.39 8.55 7.92
CA SER A 24 13.61 9.97 8.10
C SER A 24 15.10 10.27 7.88
N LYS A 25 15.36 11.25 7.04
CA LYS A 25 16.71 11.75 6.73
C LYS A 25 17.31 12.55 7.88
N VAL A 26 16.49 12.94 8.86
CA VAL A 26 16.90 13.82 9.97
C VAL A 26 17.37 13.03 11.18
N ASP A 27 16.61 12.00 11.56
CA ASP A 27 16.81 11.23 12.79
C ASP A 27 16.92 9.72 12.56
N GLY A 28 16.79 9.26 11.31
CA GLY A 28 16.87 7.83 10.96
C GLY A 28 15.65 7.01 11.38
N HIS A 29 14.60 7.62 11.94
CA HIS A 29 13.39 6.89 12.31
C HIS A 29 12.77 6.22 11.10
N ARG A 30 12.26 5.01 11.30
CA ARG A 30 11.64 4.21 10.25
C ARG A 30 10.15 4.04 10.53
N LEU A 31 9.31 4.33 9.55
CA LEU A 31 7.87 4.07 9.62
C LEU A 31 7.35 3.40 8.37
N CYS A 32 6.18 2.78 8.46
CA CYS A 32 5.51 2.20 7.31
C CYS A 32 4.33 3.08 6.87
N ALA A 33 4.28 3.46 5.59
CA ALA A 33 3.20 4.23 5.01
C ALA A 33 3.06 3.97 3.50
N GLN A 34 1.84 4.14 2.97
CA GLN A 34 1.57 4.02 1.52
C GLN A 34 2.21 5.15 0.71
N VAL A 35 2.29 6.35 1.29
CA VAL A 35 2.85 7.55 0.66
C VAL A 35 3.93 8.16 1.54
N SER A 36 4.79 9.00 0.95
CA SER A 36 5.82 9.70 1.72
C SER A 36 5.19 10.62 2.76
N PRO A 37 5.64 10.59 4.04
CA PRO A 37 5.18 11.56 5.03
C PRO A 37 5.65 12.99 4.75
N GLY A 38 6.67 13.19 3.91
CA GLY A 38 7.15 14.50 3.52
C GLY A 38 8.55 14.50 2.87
N PRO A 39 9.11 15.68 2.55
CA PRO A 39 10.42 15.80 1.88
C PRO A 39 11.61 15.24 2.68
N GLY A 40 11.49 15.26 4.00
CA GLY A 40 12.47 14.73 4.96
C GLY A 40 12.50 13.20 5.04
N TRP A 41 11.73 12.50 4.22
CA TRP A 41 11.67 11.04 4.20
C TRP A 41 12.23 10.49 2.89
N GLU A 42 12.90 9.35 2.99
CA GLU A 42 13.34 8.55 1.84
C GLU A 42 12.76 7.14 1.92
N ARG A 43 12.63 6.51 0.76
CA ARG A 43 12.10 5.14 0.67
C ARG A 43 13.19 4.15 1.04
N ASP A 44 12.90 3.32 2.04
CA ASP A 44 13.85 2.38 2.67
C ASP A 44 13.42 0.91 2.50
N GLY A 45 12.31 0.64 1.79
CA GLY A 45 11.90 -0.73 1.48
C GLY A 45 10.48 -0.86 0.93
N GLY A 46 10.11 -2.09 0.53
CA GLY A 46 8.83 -2.42 -0.13
C GLY A 46 8.95 -2.56 -1.65
N PRO A 47 7.84 -2.80 -2.38
CA PRO A 47 6.44 -2.74 -1.93
C PRO A 47 6.00 -3.93 -1.06
N TYR A 48 5.19 -3.66 -0.05
CA TYR A 48 4.51 -4.66 0.78
C TYR A 48 3.01 -4.68 0.47
N GLU A 49 2.39 -5.87 0.55
CA GLU A 49 0.98 -6.08 0.21
C GLU A 49 0.02 -5.59 1.31
N GLY A 50 0.50 -5.41 2.55
CA GLY A 50 -0.34 -5.14 3.71
C GLY A 50 0.12 -3.97 4.58
N PRO A 51 -0.77 -3.47 5.45
CA PRO A 51 -0.45 -2.42 6.40
C PRO A 51 0.70 -2.84 7.33
N LEU A 52 1.36 -1.85 7.91
CA LEU A 52 2.54 -2.06 8.78
C LEU A 52 3.71 -2.77 8.08
N CYS A 53 3.70 -2.82 6.75
CA CYS A 53 4.76 -3.41 5.94
C CYS A 53 5.00 -4.87 6.34
N GLN A 54 3.88 -5.58 6.62
CA GLN A 54 3.91 -6.97 7.03
C GLN A 54 4.42 -7.85 5.89
N PRO A 55 5.31 -8.83 6.17
CA PRO A 55 5.68 -9.83 5.19
C PRO A 55 4.46 -10.70 4.85
N ARG A 56 4.40 -11.19 3.61
CA ARG A 56 3.34 -12.09 3.17
C ARG A 56 3.31 -13.33 4.07
N ARG A 57 2.20 -13.53 4.79
CA ARG A 57 2.03 -14.68 5.67
C ARG A 57 2.05 -15.96 4.83
N ARG A 58 3.14 -16.72 4.92
CA ARG A 58 3.20 -18.06 4.31
C ARG A 58 2.46 -19.04 5.21
N VAL A 59 1.37 -19.60 4.69
CA VAL A 59 0.69 -20.72 5.35
C VAL A 59 1.42 -21.99 4.92
N LEU A 60 2.19 -22.56 5.84
CA LEU A 60 2.81 -23.86 5.64
C LEU A 60 1.78 -24.93 6.04
N ILE A 61 1.32 -25.69 5.05
CA ILE A 61 0.47 -26.86 5.30
C ILE A 61 1.42 -27.98 5.74
N VAL A 62 1.43 -28.29 7.03
CA VAL A 62 2.21 -29.41 7.57
C VAL A 62 1.33 -30.66 7.50
N PRO A 63 1.65 -31.67 6.66
CA PRO A 63 0.90 -32.91 6.64
C PRO A 63 1.08 -33.65 7.97
N MET A 64 -0.01 -34.15 8.54
CA MET A 64 0.05 -35.03 9.71
C MET A 64 0.38 -36.44 9.24
N ARG A 65 1.38 -37.06 9.87
CA ARG A 65 1.82 -38.44 9.59
C ARG A 65 1.04 -39.44 10.43
#